data_AF-A0A1Z9PGM7-F1
#
_entry.id   AF-A0A1Z9PGM7-F1
#
_cell.length_a   1.000
_cell.length_b   1.000
_cell.length_c   1.000
_cell.angle_alpha   90.00
_cell.angle_beta   90.00
_cell.angle_gamma   90.00
#
_symmetry.space_group_name_H-M   'P 1'
#
loop_
_entity.id
_entity.type
_entity.pdbx_description
1 polymer ?
#
loop_
_entity_poly.entity_id
_entity_poly.type
_entity_poly.pdbx_seq_one_letter_code
_entity_poly.pdbx_strand_id
1 'polypeptide(L)' 'MDNAWKMIKDIVSNLTAVLVGVLGLGIVAALAFGGTPLGLDVIGNITSLVSDLASGGVVGLLVLAVLMSLVK' A
#
# COMPACT_ATOMS: atom_id res chain seq x y z
N MET A 1 -19.54 4.10 24.72
CA MET A 1 -18.97 4.63 23.46
C MET A 1 -17.64 3.96 23.12
N ASP A 2 -16.80 3.63 24.10
CA ASP A 2 -15.50 2.95 23.89
C ASP A 2 -15.59 1.59 23.20
N ASN A 3 -16.65 0.81 23.46
CA ASN A 3 -16.86 -0.49 22.80
C ASN A 3 -17.22 -0.37 21.31
N ALA A 4 -17.99 0.66 20.93
CA ALA A 4 -18.32 0.90 19.52
C ALA A 4 -17.07 1.34 18.73
N TRP A 5 -16.23 2.18 19.35
CA TRP A 5 -14.94 2.59 18.77
C TRP A 5 -13.97 1.41 18.62
N LYS A 6 -13.90 0.50 19.59
CA LYS A 6 -13.12 -0.74 19.45
C LYS A 6 -13.62 -1.60 18.31
N MET A 7 -14.94 -1.82 18.22
CA MET A 7 -15.53 -2.64 17.17
C MET A 7 -15.25 -2.07 15.77
N ILE A 8 -15.31 -0.75 15.60
CA ILE A 8 -14.94 -0.08 14.33
C ILE A 8 -13.46 -0.26 14.01
N LYS A 9 -12.56 -0.07 14.99
CA LYS A 9 -11.13 -0.29 14.80
C LYS A 9 -10.83 -1.73 14.39
N ASP A 10 -11.50 -2.69 15.01
CA ASP A 10 -11.34 -4.10 14.69
C ASP A 10 -11.82 -4.41 13.27
N ILE A 11 -12.97 -3.87 12.85
CA ILE A 11 -13.48 -4.04 11.47
C ILE A 11 -12.49 -3.43 10.45
N VAL A 12 -12.02 -2.21 10.68
CA VAL A 12 -11.07 -1.55 9.79
C VAL A 12 -9.76 -2.34 9.73
N SER A 13 -9.24 -2.78 10.87
CA SER A 13 -8.00 -3.57 10.94
C SER A 13 -8.12 -4.89 10.16
N ASN A 14 -9.22 -5.63 10.36
CA ASN A 14 -9.46 -6.88 9.64
C ASN A 14 -9.65 -6.65 8.14
N LEU A 15 -10.38 -5.61 7.74
CA LEU A 15 -10.57 -5.28 6.34
C LEU A 15 -9.23 -4.87 5.69
N THR A 16 -8.43 -4.06 6.37
CA THR A 16 -7.08 -3.71 5.91
C THR A 16 -6.21 -4.95 5.73
N ALA A 17 -6.25 -5.90 6.66
CA ALA A 17 -5.50 -7.15 6.53
C ALA A 17 -5.94 -7.96 5.29
N VAL A 18 -7.24 -8.04 5.02
CA VAL A 18 -7.76 -8.69 3.81
C VAL A 18 -7.30 -7.98 2.54
N LEU A 19 -7.40 -6.64 2.51
CA LEU A 19 -6.98 -5.85 1.35
C LEU A 19 -5.48 -5.99 1.09
N VAL A 20 -4.64 -5.94 2.12
CA VAL A 20 -3.19 -6.18 2.00
C VAL A 20 -2.92 -7.60 1.49
N GLY A 21 -3.67 -8.60 1.97
CA GLY A 21 -3.59 -9.97 1.46
C GLY A 21 -3.91 -10.05 -0.04
N VAL A 22 -4.99 -9.40 -0.49
CA VAL A 22 -5.37 -9.37 -1.92
C VAL A 22 -4.32 -8.68 -2.78
N LEU A 23 -3.76 -7.56 -2.31
CA LEU A 23 -2.67 -6.87 -3.00
C LEU A 23 -1.42 -7.77 -3.10
N GLY A 24 -1.07 -8.46 -2.02
CA GLY A 24 0.03 -9.42 -2.01
C GLY A 24 -0.17 -10.57 -2.99
N LEU A 25 -1.38 -11.14 -3.04
CA LEU A 25 -1.75 -12.15 -4.05
C LEU A 25 -1.66 -11.59 -5.48
N GLY A 26 -2.06 -10.34 -5.69
CA GLY A 26 -1.93 -9.64 -6.98
C GLY A 26 -0.47 -9.54 -7.44
N ILE A 27 0.45 -9.19 -6.54
CA ILE A 27 1.89 -9.16 -6.84
C ILE A 27 2.41 -10.55 -7.20
N VAL A 28 2.10 -11.57 -6.39
CA VAL A 28 2.56 -12.94 -6.64
C VAL A 28 2.04 -13.47 -7.97
N ALA A 29 0.76 -13.26 -8.26
CA ALA A 29 0.15 -13.68 -9.51
C ALA A 29 0.75 -12.92 -10.72
N ALA A 30 1.07 -11.63 -10.58
CA ALA A 30 1.69 -10.83 -11.64
C ALA A 30 3.07 -11.39 -12.00
N LEU A 31 3.85 -11.79 -11.00
CA LEU A 31 5.16 -12.41 -11.17
C LEU A 31 5.07 -13.82 -11.75
N ALA A 32 4.07 -14.62 -11.34
CA ALA A 32 3.95 -16.01 -11.76
C ALA A 32 3.41 -16.17 -13.19
N PHE A 33 2.43 -15.36 -13.58
CA PHE A 33 1.72 -15.51 -14.86
C PHE A 33 2.11 -14.47 -15.91
N GLY A 34 2.78 -13.39 -15.50
CA GLY A 34 3.09 -12.25 -16.37
C GLY A 34 1.86 -11.40 -16.68
N GLY A 35 1.91 -10.11 -16.36
CA GLY A 35 0.82 -9.15 -16.62
C GLY A 35 0.18 -8.61 -15.34
N THR A 36 -1.05 -8.10 -15.45
CA THR A 36 -1.82 -7.47 -14.35
C THR A 36 -3.02 -8.34 -13.97
N PRO A 37 -2.87 -9.32 -13.06
CA PRO A 37 -3.96 -10.16 -12.59
C PRO A 37 -5.06 -9.29 -11.99
N LEU A 38 -6.32 -9.60 -12.30
CA LEU A 38 -7.51 -8.91 -11.78
C LEU A 38 -7.56 -7.40 -12.12
N GLY A 39 -6.74 -6.93 -13.07
CA GLY A 39 -6.62 -5.51 -13.40
C GLY A 39 -5.90 -4.68 -12.34
N LEU A 40 -5.23 -5.33 -11.38
CA LEU A 40 -4.52 -4.66 -10.29
C LEU A 40 -3.02 -4.61 -10.60
N ASP A 41 -2.56 -3.48 -11.13
CA ASP A 41 -1.12 -3.24 -11.36
C ASP A 41 -0.41 -2.75 -10.10
N VAL A 42 -0.26 -3.64 -9.12
CA VAL A 42 0.34 -3.28 -7.83
C VAL A 42 1.83 -2.93 -7.99
N ILE A 43 2.56 -3.66 -8.84
CA ILE A 43 3.99 -3.47 -9.05
C ILE A 43 4.25 -2.15 -9.78
N GLY A 44 3.48 -1.86 -10.83
CA GLY A 44 3.58 -0.60 -11.57
C GLY A 44 3.27 0.61 -10.68
N ASN A 45 2.22 0.53 -9.86
CA ASN A 45 1.87 1.60 -8.93
C ASN A 45 2.99 1.89 -7.91
N ILE A 46 3.58 0.84 -7.32
CA ILE A 46 4.71 1.00 -6.38
C ILE A 46 5.94 1.58 -7.12
N THR A 47 6.24 1.07 -8.31
CA THR A 47 7.40 1.52 -9.09
C THR A 47 7.25 2.98 -9.52
N SER A 48 6.04 3.40 -9.92
CA SER A 48 5.73 4.80 -10.24
C SER A 48 5.94 5.70 -9.03
N LEU A 49 5.40 5.32 -7.86
CA LEU A 49 5.58 6.07 -6.62
C LEU A 49 7.06 6.24 -6.27
N VAL A 50 7.85 5.17 -6.37
CA VAL A 50 9.29 5.21 -6.13
C VAL A 50 10.00 6.12 -7.13
N SER A 51 9.63 6.06 -8.42
CA SER A 51 10.19 6.92 -9.46
C SER A 51 9.86 8.40 -9.22
N ASP A 52 8.64 8.71 -8.79
CA ASP A 52 8.20 10.07 -8.49
C ASP A 52 8.96 10.63 -7.28
N LEU A 53 9.16 9.82 -6.24
CA LEU A 53 9.98 10.21 -5.09
C LEU A 53 11.45 10.39 -5.46
N ALA A 54 12.01 9.52 -6.30
CA ALA A 54 13.41 9.63 -6.73
C ALA A 54 13.65 10.85 -7.64
N SER A 55 12.70 11.16 -8.53
CA SER A 55 12.80 12.29 -9.47
C SER A 55 12.52 13.65 -8.82
N GLY A 56 11.80 13.69 -7.69
CA GLY A 56 11.50 14.91 -6.95
C GLY A 56 12.68 15.54 -6.18
N GLY A 57 13.88 14.94 -6.21
CA GLY A 57 15.07 15.45 -5.53
C GLY A 57 14.84 15.65 -4.02
N VAL A 58 15.13 16.85 -3.51
CA VAL A 58 14.98 17.17 -2.08
C VAL A 58 13.52 17.08 -1.62
N VAL A 59 12.56 17.45 -2.47
CA VAL A 59 11.13 17.36 -2.13
C VAL A 59 10.70 15.91 -1.96
N GLY A 60 11.20 15.02 -2.84
CA GLY A 60 10.96 13.58 -2.72
C GLY A 60 11.47 13.01 -1.40
N LEU A 61 12.66 13.44 -0.95
CA LEU A 61 13.22 13.04 0.35
C LEU A 61 12.40 13.58 1.53
N LEU A 62 11.86 14.79 1.44
CA LEU A 62 10.98 15.35 2.47
C LEU A 62 9.66 14.56 2.56
N VAL A 63 9.05 14.24 1.41
CA VAL A 63 7.84 13.40 1.37
C VAL A 63 8.12 12.03 1.98
N LEU A 64 9.25 11.41 1.64
CA LEU A 64 9.65 10.12 2.22
C LEU A 64 9.82 10.21 3.74
N ALA A 65 10.42 11.28 4.26
CA ALA A 65 10.57 11.51 5.71
C ALA A 65 9.21 11.65 6.41
N VAL A 66 8.26 12.36 5.80
CA VAL A 66 6.88 12.48 6.31
C VAL A 66 6.19 11.12 6.33
N LEU A 67 6.24 10.37 5.23
CA LEU A 67 5.65 9.03 5.15
C LEU A 67 6.23 8.09 6.22
N MET A 68 7.55 8.10 6.40
CA MET A 68 8.23 7.31 7.44
C MET A 68 7.84 7.72 8.88
N SER A 69 7.39 8.95 9.09
CA SER A 69 6.86 9.40 10.38
C SER A 69 5.42 8.97 10.63
N LEU A 70 4.64 8.67 9.58
CA LEU A 70 3.24 8.24 9.68
C LEU A 70 3.09 6.72 9.81
N VAL A 71 4.07 5.97 9.30
CA VAL A 71 4.12 4.50 9.40
C VAL A 71 4.57 4.03 10.78
N LYS A 72 5.22 4.89 11.57
CA LYS A 72 5.56 4.65 12.98
C LYS A 72 4.38 4.94 13.89
#